data_AF-A0A1G3SKT3-F1
#
_entry.id   AF-A0A1G3SKT3-F1
#
_cell.length_a   1.000
_cell.length_b   1.000
_cell.length_c   1.000
_cell.angle_alpha   90.00
_cell.angle_beta   90.00
_cell.angle_gamma   90.00
#
_symmetry.space_group_name_H-M   'P 1'
#
loop_
_entity.id
_entity.type
_entity.pdbx_description
1 polymer ?
#
loop_
_entity_poly.entity_id
_entity_poly.type
_entity_poly.pdbx_seq_one_letter_code
_entity_poly.pdbx_strand_id
1 'polypeptide(L)' 'MPEQSEYEAQLDEAIKILQECQQEQNVSSCYVCEKCIGCEIRAKYIRAVYESMSKGETGGFDF' A
#
# COMPACT_ATOMS: atom_id res chain seq x y z
N MET A 1 -9.08 -23.01 7.34
CA MET A 1 -7.93 -22.17 6.94
C MET A 1 -8.57 -20.92 6.35
N PRO A 2 -8.32 -19.70 6.85
CA PRO A 2 -8.98 -18.55 6.25
C PRO A 2 -8.45 -18.44 4.81
N GLU A 3 -9.37 -18.45 3.84
CA GLU A 3 -9.07 -18.04 2.47
C GLU A 3 -8.53 -16.62 2.55
N GLN A 4 -7.21 -16.46 2.37
CA GLN A 4 -6.65 -15.13 2.12
C GLN A 4 -7.28 -14.66 0.82
N SER A 5 -8.12 -13.63 0.92
CA SER A 5 -8.71 -13.02 -0.26
C SER A 5 -7.60 -12.49 -1.17
N GLU A 6 -7.83 -12.47 -2.48
CA GLU A 6 -6.90 -11.90 -3.46
C GLU A 6 -6.43 -10.48 -3.10
N TYR A 7 -7.26 -9.73 -2.37
CA TYR A 7 -6.96 -8.40 -1.85
C TYR A 7 -5.97 -8.42 -0.68
N GLU A 8 -6.01 -9.43 0.19
CA GLU A 8 -5.03 -9.62 1.26
C GLU A 8 -3.65 -9.97 0.71
N ALA A 9 -3.59 -10.79 -0.34
CA ALA A 9 -2.33 -11.11 -1.02
C ALA A 9 -1.71 -9.86 -1.68
N GLN A 10 -2.53 -9.05 -2.36
CA GLN A 10 -2.11 -7.77 -2.95
C GLN A 10 -1.65 -6.76 -1.89
N LEU A 11 -2.34 -6.69 -0.76
CA LEU A 11 -1.95 -5.84 0.36
C LEU A 11 -0.61 -6.28 0.95
N ASP A 12 -0.39 -7.58 1.15
CA ASP A 12 0.88 -8.11 1.68
C ASP A 12 2.05 -7.79 0.74
N GLU A 13 1.87 -7.93 -0.57
CA GLU A 13 2.87 -7.57 -1.56
C GLU A 13 3.17 -6.06 -1.53
N ALA A 14 2.13 -5.21 -1.50
CA ALA A 14 2.31 -3.77 -1.44
C ALA A 14 3.01 -3.31 -0.14
N ILE A 15 2.75 -3.99 0.99
CA ILE A 15 3.44 -3.75 2.26
C ILE A 15 4.94 -4.09 2.13
N LYS A 16 5.28 -5.24 1.54
CA LYS A 16 6.69 -5.65 1.36
C LYS A 16 7.44 -4.62 0.52
N ILE A 17 6.89 -4.24 -0.64
CA ILE A 17 7.50 -3.24 -1.53
C ILE A 17 7.68 -1.90 -0.79
N LEU A 18 6.69 -1.47 0.00
CA LEU A 18 6.76 -0.24 0.75
C LEU A 18 7.82 -0.29 1.86
N GLN A 19 7.94 -1.42 2.56
CA GLN A 19 8.97 -1.64 3.58
C GLN A 19 10.38 -1.68 2.97
N GLU A 20 10.57 -2.36 1.84
CA GLU A 20 11.84 -2.37 1.12
C GLU A 20 12.22 -0.94 0.69
N CYS A 21 11.28 -0.21 0.10
CA CYS A 21 11.48 1.20 -0.25
C CYS A 21 11.85 2.06 0.97
N GLN A 22 11.19 1.87 2.12
CA GLN A 22 11.53 2.57 3.35
C GLN A 22 12.96 2.27 3.82
N GLN A 23 13.40 1.02 3.72
CA GLN A 23 14.77 0.63 4.05
C GLN A 23 15.80 1.23 3.08
N GLU A 24 15.53 1.19 1.77
CA GLU A 24 16.38 1.76 0.73
C GLU A 24 16.52 3.28 0.87
N GLN A 25 15.42 3.97 1.20
CA GLN A 25 15.41 5.41 1.45
C GLN A 25 15.89 5.78 2.87
N ASN A 26 16.21 4.78 3.70
CA ASN A 26 16.60 4.93 5.10
C ASN A 26 15.61 5.75 5.94
N VAL A 27 14.31 5.57 5.69
CA VAL A 27 13.22 6.24 6.41
C VAL A 27 12.40 5.25 7.22
N SER A 28 11.97 5.64 8.40
CA SER A 28 11.11 4.81 9.27
C SER A 28 9.64 4.85 8.89
N SER A 29 9.23 5.79 8.04
CA SER A 29 7.86 5.96 7.56
C SER A 29 7.83 6.74 6.26
N CYS A 30 6.83 6.47 5.41
CA CYS A 30 6.61 7.30 4.23
C CYS A 30 6.28 8.76 4.59
N TYR A 31 5.79 9.06 5.80
CA TYR A 31 5.52 10.45 6.22
C TYR A 31 6.77 11.31 6.36
N VAL A 32 7.92 10.70 6.65
CA VAL A 32 9.21 11.40 6.74
C VAL A 32 10.01 11.30 5.42
N CYS A 33 9.44 10.64 4.41
CA CYS A 33 10.05 10.55 3.09
C CYS A 33 9.77 11.82 2.28
N GLU A 34 10.79 12.35 1.62
CA GLU A 34 10.65 13.55 0.75
C GLU A 34 9.66 13.31 -0.40
N LYS A 35 9.53 12.06 -0.84
CA LYS A 35 8.58 11.65 -1.89
C LYS A 35 7.18 11.36 -1.35
N CYS A 36 6.88 11.61 -0.08
CA CYS A 36 5.59 11.28 0.55
C CYS A 36 4.38 11.74 -0.29
N ILE A 37 4.48 12.94 -0.87
CA ILE A 37 3.51 13.49 -1.83
C ILE A 37 3.95 13.07 -3.24
N GLY A 38 3.08 12.35 -3.95
CA GLY A 38 3.35 11.86 -5.30
C GLY A 38 4.13 10.54 -5.39
N CYS A 39 4.45 9.87 -4.28
CA CYS A 39 5.07 8.54 -4.34
C CYS A 39 4.07 7.47 -4.79
N GLU A 40 4.36 6.88 -5.94
CA GLU A 40 3.57 5.80 -6.55
C GLU A 40 3.53 4.54 -5.66
N ILE A 41 4.61 4.22 -4.95
CA ILE A 41 4.66 3.05 -4.05
C ILE A 41 3.69 3.24 -2.88
N ARG A 42 3.67 4.44 -2.29
CA ARG A 42 2.72 4.78 -1.23
C ARG A 42 1.28 4.78 -1.76
N ALA A 43 1.05 5.35 -2.95
CA ALA A 43 -0.27 5.36 -3.56
C ALA A 43 -0.80 3.94 -3.82
N LYS A 44 0.05 3.04 -4.34
CA LYS A 44 -0.29 1.61 -4.53
C LYS A 44 -0.63 0.91 -3.23
N TYR A 45 0.16 1.12 -2.17
CA TYR A 45 -0.15 0.58 -0.84
C TYR A 45 -1.51 1.08 -0.33
N ILE A 46 -1.78 2.38 -0.43
CA ILE A 46 -3.06 2.95 0.00
C ILE A 46 -4.22 2.32 -0.78
N ARG A 47 -4.11 2.21 -2.11
CA ARG A 47 -5.12 1.55 -2.95
C ARG A 47 -5.37 0.11 -2.51
N ALA A 48 -4.31 -0.68 -2.32
CA ALA A 48 -4.42 -2.07 -1.86
C ALA A 48 -5.09 -2.19 -0.48
N VAL A 49 -4.81 -1.26 0.45
CA VAL A 49 -5.50 -1.20 1.75
C VAL A 49 -6.99 -0.95 1.56
N TYR A 50 -7.36 0.04 0.73
CA TYR A 50 -8.77 0.35 0.46
C TYR A 50 -9.49 -0.81 -0.22
N GLU A 51 -8.88 -1.44 -1.22
CA GLU A 51 -9.42 -2.60 -1.93
C GLU A 51 -9.61 -3.80 -0.99
N SER A 52 -8.66 -4.03 -0.08
CA SER A 52 -8.77 -5.05 0.97
C SER A 52 -9.88 -4.75 1.98
N MET A 53 -10.00 -3.50 2.44
CA MET A 53 -11.05 -3.09 3.39
C MET A 53 -12.44 -3.07 2.77
N SER A 54 -12.54 -2.69 1.50
CA SER A 54 -13.80 -2.64 0.73
C SER A 54 -14.15 -3.96 0.05
N LYS A 55 -13.26 -4.97 0.11
CA LYS A 55 -13.38 -6.24 -0.62
C LYS A 55 -13.68 -6.04 -2.12
N GLY A 56 -13.09 -5.01 -2.71
CA GLY A 56 -13.29 -4.64 -4.12
C GLY A 56 -14.48 -3.70 -4.39
N GLU A 57 -15.21 -3.22 -3.37
CA GLU A 57 -16.17 -2.14 -3.55
C GLU A 57 -15.43 -0.80 -3.74
N THR A 58 -15.09 -0.49 -4.99
CA THR A 58 -14.34 0.73 -5.35
C THR A 58 -15.18 1.98 -5.11
N GLY A 59 -15.11 2.52 -3.88
CA GLY A 59 -15.54 3.88 -3.58
C GLY A 59 -14.56 4.87 -4.21
N GLY A 60 -14.99 5.54 -5.28
CA GLY A 60 -14.14 6.36 -6.15
C GLY A 60 -13.24 7.36 -5.42
N PHE A 61 -11.95 7.02 -5.33
CA PHE A 61 -10.90 7.94 -4.92
C PHE A 61 -9.80 7.93 -6.00
N ASP A 62 -9.71 9.04 -6.71
CA ASP A 62 -8.58 9.39 -7.57
C ASP A 62 -7.45 9.92 -6.66
N PHE A 63 -6.30 9.26 -6.67
CA PHE A 63 -5.10 9.62 -5.90
C PHE A 63 -4.02 10.18 -6.83
#